data_AF-A0A220SB70-F1
#
_entry.id   AF-A0A220SB70-F1
#
_cell.length_a   1.000
_cell.length_b   1.000
_cell.length_c   1.000
_cell.angle_alpha   90.00
_cell.angle_beta   90.00
_cell.angle_gamma   90.00
#
_symmetry.space_group_name_H-M   'P 1'
#
loop_
_entity.id
_entity.type
_entity.pdbx_description
1 polymer ?
#
loop_
_entity_poly.entity_id
_entity_poly.type
_entity_poly.pdbx_seq_one_letter_code
_entity_poly.pdbx_strand_id
1 'polypeptide(L)'
;MKKLTKISGFLLVFATALFFNTYAQAIGNSREINIAGVIIDSKTKQPITGAEILDENSRVIASTDDKGYFFAKLNKPAKGEIDFSFSVKKKGYRSFSQKEHWADQKDPGAIYYFGIRNKWRINDDSFSKMLPVKNDLVSYDTIIDRFKKNGDL
;
A
#
# COMPACT_ATOMS: atom_id res chain seq x y z
N MET A 1 -58.75 -8.07 39.80
CA MET A 1 -58.75 -8.47 38.37
C MET A 1 -57.36 -8.28 37.80
N LYS A 2 -56.82 -9.29 37.09
CA LYS A 2 -55.58 -9.27 36.27
C LYS A 2 -55.71 -8.20 35.16
N LYS A 3 -54.67 -7.59 34.56
CA LYS A 3 -53.49 -8.19 33.92
C LYS A 3 -52.30 -7.22 33.79
N LEU A 4 -51.12 -7.84 33.88
CA LEU A 4 -49.82 -7.48 33.30
C LEU A 4 -49.88 -6.83 31.91
N THR A 5 -49.00 -5.87 31.65
CA THR A 5 -48.19 -5.89 30.43
C THR A 5 -46.79 -5.30 30.70
N LYS A 6 -45.86 -6.21 31.02
CA LYS A 6 -44.42 -5.97 30.92
C LYS A 6 -44.07 -5.78 29.44
N ILE A 7 -43.92 -4.54 28.99
CA ILE A 7 -43.33 -4.23 27.68
C ILE A 7 -42.22 -3.23 27.94
N SER A 8 -41.05 -3.70 28.39
CA SER A 8 -39.91 -2.78 28.52
C SER A 8 -38.53 -3.43 28.41
N GLY A 9 -38.44 -4.76 28.26
CA GLY A 9 -37.14 -5.45 28.09
C GLY A 9 -36.82 -5.85 26.65
N PHE A 10 -37.84 -6.16 25.84
CA PHE A 10 -37.63 -6.80 24.54
C PHE A 10 -37.29 -5.81 23.40
N LEU A 11 -37.78 -4.57 23.49
CA LEU A 11 -37.50 -3.53 22.49
C LEU A 11 -36.05 -3.00 22.55
N LEU A 12 -35.45 -2.98 23.76
CA LEU A 12 -34.10 -2.45 23.97
C LEU A 12 -33.02 -3.43 23.48
N VAL A 13 -33.24 -4.73 23.65
CA VAL A 13 -32.33 -5.79 23.18
C VAL A 13 -32.31 -5.89 21.65
N PHE A 14 -33.47 -5.68 21.00
CA PHE A 14 -33.56 -5.66 19.54
C PHE A 14 -32.82 -4.46 18.93
N ALA A 15 -32.91 -3.27 19.54
CA ALA A 15 -32.16 -2.10 19.07
C ALA A 15 -30.65 -2.33 19.15
N THR A 16 -30.13 -2.87 20.26
CA THR A 16 -28.68 -3.17 20.39
C THR A 16 -28.20 -4.22 19.39
N ALA A 17 -28.97 -5.28 19.14
CA ALA A 17 -28.59 -6.33 18.19
C ALA A 17 -28.53 -5.81 16.73
N LEU A 18 -29.41 -4.88 16.37
CA LEU A 18 -29.40 -4.24 15.05
C LEU A 18 -28.19 -3.33 14.84
N PHE A 19 -27.73 -2.62 15.89
CA PHE A 19 -26.49 -1.84 15.83
C PHE A 19 -25.26 -2.75 15.72
N PHE A 20 -25.14 -3.82 16.50
CA PHE A 20 -23.97 -4.72 16.39
C PHE A 20 -23.84 -5.37 15.00
N ASN A 21 -24.94 -5.76 14.37
CA ASN A 21 -24.90 -6.40 13.05
C ASN A 21 -24.48 -5.41 11.94
N THR A 22 -24.84 -4.13 12.06
CA THR A 22 -24.38 -3.08 11.15
C THR A 22 -22.91 -2.70 11.39
N TYR A 23 -22.45 -2.67 12.65
CA TYR A 23 -21.02 -2.50 12.97
C TYR A 23 -20.16 -3.69 12.51
N ALA A 24 -20.65 -4.92 12.62
CA ALA A 24 -19.94 -6.11 12.13
C ALA A 24 -19.82 -6.11 10.59
N GLN A 25 -20.85 -5.64 9.87
CA GLN A 25 -20.79 -5.41 8.42
C GLN A 25 -19.87 -4.23 8.04
N ALA A 26 -19.64 -3.29 8.97
CA ALA A 26 -18.69 -2.17 8.80
C ALA A 26 -17.23 -2.58 9.02
N ILE A 27 -16.96 -3.78 9.53
CA ILE A 27 -15.68 -4.49 9.28
C ILE A 27 -15.78 -5.07 7.86
N GLY A 28 -15.92 -4.18 6.89
CA GLY A 28 -16.16 -4.53 5.49
C GLY A 28 -15.02 -5.41 4.99
N ASN A 29 -15.36 -6.46 4.23
CA ASN A 29 -14.38 -7.29 3.55
C ASN A 29 -13.30 -6.40 2.91
N SER A 30 -12.04 -6.64 3.28
CA SER A 30 -10.87 -5.98 2.71
C SER A 30 -10.10 -6.95 1.82
N ARG A 31 -9.40 -6.42 0.82
CA ARG A 31 -8.35 -7.13 0.09
C ARG A 31 -6.99 -6.58 0.50
N GLU A 32 -6.02 -7.47 0.61
CA GLU A 32 -4.61 -7.11 0.75
C GLU A 32 -4.04 -6.80 -0.64
N ILE A 33 -3.17 -5.81 -0.72
CA ILE A 33 -2.40 -5.46 -1.91
C ILE A 33 -0.92 -5.49 -1.54
N ASN A 34 -0.17 -6.34 -2.21
CA ASN A 34 1.27 -6.45 -2.07
C ASN A 34 1.94 -5.51 -3.05
N ILE A 35 2.72 -4.58 -2.50
CA ILE A 35 3.64 -3.77 -3.28
C ILE A 35 5.07 -4.12 -2.88
N ALA A 36 5.93 -4.27 -3.85
CA ALA A 36 7.35 -4.47 -3.63
C ALA A 36 8.14 -3.58 -4.58
N GLY A 37 9.41 -3.36 -4.32
CA GLY A 37 10.21 -2.58 -5.25
C GLY A 37 11.65 -2.41 -4.84
N VAL A 38 12.39 -1.75 -5.72
CA VAL A 38 13.78 -1.35 -5.48
C VAL A 38 13.90 0.16 -5.62
N ILE A 39 14.57 0.77 -4.64
CA ILE A 39 14.84 2.21 -4.62
C ILE A 39 16.35 2.42 -4.76
N ILE A 40 16.73 3.17 -5.79
CA ILE A 40 18.12 3.53 -6.09
C ILE A 40 18.30 5.05 -6.13
N ASP A 41 19.54 5.49 -6.03
CA ASP A 41 19.93 6.85 -6.37
C ASP A 41 19.86 7.02 -7.89
N SER A 42 19.07 8.01 -8.34
CA SER A 42 18.74 8.16 -9.77
C SER A 42 19.96 8.38 -10.68
N LYS A 43 21.08 8.87 -10.12
CA LYS A 43 22.31 9.18 -10.87
C LYS A 43 23.32 8.05 -10.79
N THR A 44 23.69 7.65 -9.58
CA THR A 44 24.74 6.65 -9.34
C THR A 44 24.26 5.22 -9.57
N LYS A 45 22.93 5.02 -9.62
CA LYS A 45 22.27 3.72 -9.72
C LYS A 45 22.56 2.78 -8.53
N GLN A 46 23.14 3.31 -7.46
CA GLN A 46 23.39 2.55 -6.23
C GLN A 46 22.10 2.40 -5.42
N PRO A 47 21.90 1.25 -4.74
CA PRO A 47 20.75 1.04 -3.88
C PRO A 47 20.73 2.05 -2.72
N ILE A 48 19.53 2.46 -2.33
CA ILE A 48 19.33 3.31 -1.15
C ILE A 48 18.79 2.46 -0.02
N THR A 49 19.64 2.20 0.97
CA THR A 49 19.29 1.48 2.19
C THR A 49 18.56 2.35 3.20
N GLY A 50 17.58 1.78 3.92
CA GLY A 50 16.82 2.44 4.95
C GLY A 50 16.07 3.68 4.47
N ALA A 51 15.56 3.65 3.23
CA ALA A 51 14.53 4.57 2.77
C ALA A 51 13.19 4.09 3.33
N GLU A 52 12.40 5.01 3.87
CA GLU A 52 11.09 4.72 4.42
C GLU A 52 10.03 4.82 3.33
N ILE A 53 9.11 3.86 3.32
CA ILE A 53 7.91 3.89 2.50
C ILE A 53 6.78 4.27 3.45
N LEU A 54 6.09 5.36 3.16
CA LEU A 54 5.03 5.90 3.99
C LEU A 54 3.69 5.83 3.27
N ASP A 55 2.63 5.45 3.97
CA ASP A 55 1.27 5.49 3.45
C ASP A 55 0.72 6.94 3.36
N GLU A 56 -0.52 7.06 2.87
CA GLU A 56 -1.28 8.32 2.79
C GLU A 56 -1.43 9.07 4.12
N ASN A 57 -1.27 8.38 5.26
CA ASN A 57 -1.32 8.95 6.59
C ASN A 57 0.07 9.20 7.19
N SER A 58 1.13 9.17 6.36
CA SER A 58 2.53 9.33 6.78
C SER A 58 3.02 8.28 7.78
N ARG A 59 2.41 7.09 7.82
CA ARG A 59 2.87 5.97 8.63
C ARG A 59 3.89 5.16 7.84
N VAL A 60 5.00 4.79 8.47
CA VAL A 60 6.00 3.91 7.84
C VAL A 60 5.39 2.52 7.70
N ILE A 61 5.26 2.05 6.46
CA ILE A 61 4.72 0.73 6.11
C ILE A 61 5.80 -0.25 5.64
N ALA A 62 6.98 0.26 5.25
CA ALA A 62 8.16 -0.54 4.96
C ALA A 62 9.43 0.31 5.04
N SER A 63 10.59 -0.35 5.04
CA SER A 63 11.89 0.29 4.86
C SER A 63 12.76 -0.56 3.95
N THR A 64 13.65 0.09 3.19
CA THR A 64 14.53 -0.64 2.27
C THR A 64 15.69 -1.33 2.97
N ASP A 65 16.05 -2.52 2.48
CA ASP A 65 17.23 -3.27 2.91
C ASP A 65 18.54 -2.78 2.24
N ASP A 66 19.62 -3.53 2.40
CA ASP A 66 20.94 -3.25 1.83
C ASP A 66 20.97 -3.28 0.28
N LYS A 67 20.02 -3.98 -0.35
CA LYS A 67 19.81 -4.01 -1.80
C LYS A 67 18.85 -2.92 -2.28
N GLY A 68 18.36 -2.06 -1.37
CA GLY A 68 17.37 -1.04 -1.68
C GLY A 68 15.96 -1.63 -1.89
N TYR A 69 15.75 -2.90 -1.55
CA TYR A 69 14.49 -3.61 -1.72
C TYR A 69 13.52 -3.29 -0.59
N PHE A 70 12.23 -3.16 -0.91
CA PHE A 70 11.16 -3.12 0.07
C PHE A 70 10.00 -4.04 -0.32
N PHE A 71 9.20 -4.40 0.68
CA PHE A 71 7.90 -5.04 0.54
C PHE A 71 6.93 -4.43 1.55
N ALA A 72 5.72 -4.10 1.11
CA ALA A 72 4.67 -3.56 1.95
C ALA A 72 3.31 -4.17 1.59
N LYS A 73 2.43 -4.22 2.60
CA LYS A 73 1.05 -4.69 2.50
C LYS A 73 0.10 -3.54 2.73
N LEU A 74 -0.85 -3.34 1.82
CA LEU A 74 -1.89 -2.34 1.94
C LEU A 74 -3.25 -3.03 2.07
N ASN A 75 -4.08 -2.58 3.01
CA ASN A 75 -5.45 -3.04 3.13
C ASN A 75 -6.38 -2.05 2.42
N LYS A 76 -7.17 -2.54 1.47
CA LYS A 76 -8.12 -1.74 0.69
C LYS A 76 -9.49 -2.43 0.65
N PRO A 77 -10.58 -1.71 0.32
CA PRO A 77 -11.90 -2.33 0.18
C PRO A 77 -11.86 -3.52 -0.79
N ALA A 78 -12.57 -4.61 -0.49
CA ALA A 78 -12.52 -5.85 -1.29
C ALA A 78 -13.16 -5.75 -2.67
N LYS A 79 -13.94 -4.70 -2.95
CA LYS A 79 -14.65 -4.47 -4.22
C LYS A 79 -14.51 -3.02 -4.64
N GLY A 80 -14.68 -2.78 -5.94
CA GLY A 80 -14.57 -1.44 -6.55
C GLY A 80 -13.16 -1.11 -6.98
N GLU A 81 -12.96 0.12 -7.46
CA GLU A 81 -11.64 0.62 -7.83
C GLU A 81 -10.70 0.71 -6.62
N ILE A 82 -9.39 0.73 -6.90
CA ILE A 82 -8.35 0.78 -5.88
C ILE A 82 -7.64 2.13 -5.99
N ASP A 83 -7.91 3.01 -5.04
CA ASP A 83 -7.15 4.24 -4.86
C ASP A 83 -6.18 4.13 -3.69
N PHE A 84 -4.92 4.48 -3.95
CA PHE A 84 -3.94 4.61 -2.90
C PHE A 84 -2.80 5.55 -3.29
N SER A 85 -2.12 6.05 -2.27
CA SER A 85 -0.88 6.77 -2.45
C SER A 85 0.13 6.35 -1.41
N PHE A 86 1.41 6.45 -1.77
CA PHE A 86 2.51 6.26 -0.85
C PHE A 86 3.65 7.20 -1.22
N SER A 87 4.58 7.39 -0.30
CA SER A 87 5.77 8.20 -0.54
C SER A 87 7.04 7.49 -0.10
N VAL A 88 8.14 7.81 -0.78
CA VAL A 88 9.48 7.35 -0.44
C VAL A 88 10.23 8.51 0.20
N LYS A 89 10.82 8.26 1.37
CA LYS A 89 11.58 9.26 2.13
C LYS A 89 12.92 8.71 2.57
N LYS A 90 13.98 9.49 2.34
CA LYS A 90 15.32 9.24 2.88
C LYS A 90 16.00 10.55 3.18
N LYS A 91 16.64 10.67 4.35
CA LYS A 91 17.46 11.84 4.68
C LYS A 91 18.55 12.02 3.61
N GLY A 92 18.62 13.23 3.04
CA GLY A 92 19.56 13.55 1.96
C GLY A 92 18.98 13.44 0.55
N TYR A 93 17.77 12.88 0.40
CA TYR A 93 17.10 12.73 -0.88
C TYR A 93 15.85 13.60 -0.95
N ARG A 94 15.40 13.94 -2.17
CA ARG A 94 14.07 14.49 -2.36
C ARG A 94 13.06 13.36 -2.20
N SER A 95 12.00 13.61 -1.42
CA SER A 95 10.89 12.68 -1.31
C SER A 95 10.21 12.51 -2.66
N PHE A 96 9.69 11.31 -2.91
CA PHE A 96 8.95 10.97 -4.12
C PHE A 96 7.58 10.43 -3.73
N SER A 97 6.52 10.91 -4.35
CA SER A 97 5.15 10.46 -4.06
C SER A 97 4.57 9.73 -5.27
N GLN A 98 3.99 8.56 -5.01
CA GLN A 98 3.29 7.75 -5.99
C GLN A 98 1.79 7.79 -5.67
N LYS A 99 0.97 8.03 -6.70
CA LYS A 99 -0.49 7.95 -6.59
C LYS A 99 -0.99 6.97 -7.64
N GLU A 100 -1.86 6.07 -7.22
CA GLU A 100 -2.37 4.96 -8.00
C GLU A 100 -3.90 5.00 -8.00
N HIS A 101 -4.45 4.61 -9.14
CA HIS A 101 -5.88 4.41 -9.36
C HIS A 101 -6.03 3.19 -10.26
N TRP A 102 -6.35 2.04 -9.67
CA TRP A 102 -6.46 0.77 -10.40
C TRP A 102 -7.91 0.32 -10.51
N ALA A 103 -8.18 -0.48 -11.54
CA ALA A 103 -9.47 -1.14 -11.72
C ALA A 103 -9.77 -2.13 -10.59
N ASP A 104 -11.03 -2.56 -10.49
CA ASP A 104 -11.43 -3.62 -9.56
C ASP A 104 -10.76 -4.95 -9.93
N GLN A 105 -9.76 -5.34 -9.14
CA GLN A 105 -8.97 -6.56 -9.35
C GLN A 105 -9.06 -7.47 -8.12
N LYS A 106 -9.20 -8.77 -8.37
CA LYS A 106 -9.35 -9.78 -7.31
C LYS A 106 -8.07 -9.98 -6.50
N ASP A 107 -6.91 -9.91 -7.15
CA ASP A 107 -5.62 -10.22 -6.56
C ASP A 107 -4.55 -9.20 -7.00
N PRO A 108 -4.73 -7.91 -6.64
CA PRO A 108 -3.89 -6.84 -7.13
C PRO A 108 -2.51 -6.88 -6.44
N GLY A 109 -1.46 -6.69 -7.23
CA GLY A 109 -0.11 -6.43 -6.73
C GLY A 109 0.67 -5.59 -7.73
N ALA A 110 1.75 -4.97 -7.28
CA ALA A 110 2.64 -4.24 -8.17
C ALA A 110 4.09 -4.31 -7.71
N ILE A 111 5.00 -4.28 -8.68
CA ILE A 111 6.43 -4.05 -8.42
C ILE A 111 6.83 -2.68 -8.93
N TYR A 112 7.70 -2.02 -8.18
CA TYR A 112 8.16 -0.67 -8.47
C TYR A 112 9.67 -0.61 -8.62
N TYR A 113 10.13 0.26 -9.52
CA TYR A 113 11.52 0.66 -9.63
C TYR A 113 11.62 2.18 -9.54
N PHE A 114 12.22 2.67 -8.46
CA PHE A 114 12.36 4.10 -8.20
C PHE A 114 13.81 4.52 -8.31
N GLY A 115 14.04 5.60 -9.06
CA GLY A 115 15.24 6.40 -8.92
C GLY A 115 14.91 7.70 -8.24
N ILE A 116 15.40 7.92 -7.02
CA ILE A 116 15.21 9.19 -6.32
C ILE A 116 16.51 9.99 -6.31
N ARG A 117 16.41 11.30 -6.54
CA ARG A 117 17.60 12.18 -6.54
C ARG A 117 18.00 12.64 -5.16
N ASN A 118 19.29 12.79 -4.96
CA ASN A 118 19.82 13.54 -3.82
C ASN A 118 19.34 14.99 -3.89
N LYS A 119 18.96 15.57 -2.75
CA LYS A 119 18.34 16.90 -2.70
C LYS A 119 19.26 18.05 -3.15
N TRP A 120 20.57 17.84 -3.15
CA TRP A 120 21.58 18.83 -3.53
C TRP A 120 21.91 18.80 -5.03
N ARG A 121 21.47 17.78 -5.77
CA ARG A 121 21.71 17.66 -7.21
C ARG A 121 20.53 18.23 -7.99
N ILE A 122 20.72 19.42 -8.55
CA ILE A 122 19.64 20.22 -9.16
C ILE A 122 19.27 19.69 -10.56
N ASN A 123 20.22 19.13 -11.29
CA ASN A 123 20.07 18.71 -12.70
C ASN A 123 19.75 17.22 -12.89
N ASP A 124 19.58 16.47 -11.82
CA ASP A 124 19.15 15.07 -11.91
C ASP A 124 17.64 14.98 -11.74
N ASP A 125 16.99 14.06 -12.43
CA ASP A 125 15.57 13.76 -12.25
C ASP A 125 15.36 12.53 -11.38
N SER A 126 14.23 12.51 -10.67
CA SER A 126 13.70 11.29 -10.08
C SER A 126 12.76 10.61 -11.08
N PHE A 127 12.62 9.29 -10.99
CA PHE A 127 11.72 8.52 -11.84
C PHE A 127 11.09 7.37 -11.06
N SER A 128 10.00 6.85 -11.63
CA SER A 128 9.32 5.64 -11.18
C SER A 128 8.91 4.81 -12.38
N LYS A 129 9.02 3.49 -12.28
CA LYS A 129 8.39 2.52 -13.17
C LYS A 129 7.60 1.52 -12.34
N MET A 130 6.47 1.09 -12.86
CA MET A 130 5.58 0.14 -12.20
C MET A 130 5.21 -0.97 -13.18
N LEU A 131 5.20 -2.20 -12.71
CA LEU A 131 4.67 -3.34 -13.44
C LEU A 131 3.59 -4.00 -12.59
N PRO A 132 2.37 -4.21 -13.13
CA PRO A 132 1.32 -4.91 -12.43
C PRO A 132 1.68 -6.39 -12.30
N VAL A 133 1.40 -6.96 -11.13
CA VAL A 133 1.65 -8.35 -10.80
C VAL A 133 0.44 -8.94 -10.08
N LYS A 134 0.43 -10.25 -9.85
CA LYS A 134 -0.53 -10.83 -8.91
C LYS A 134 -0.10 -10.48 -7.48
N ASN A 135 -0.94 -10.74 -6.51
CA ASN A 135 -0.66 -10.41 -5.11
C ASN A 135 0.34 -11.40 -4.47
N ASP A 136 1.40 -11.75 -5.17
CA ASP A 136 2.46 -12.64 -4.69
C ASP A 136 3.55 -11.86 -3.96
N LEU A 137 4.21 -12.51 -3.00
CA LEU A 137 5.43 -11.95 -2.44
C LEU A 137 6.54 -12.07 -3.51
N VAL A 138 7.00 -10.91 -3.98
CA VAL A 138 8.03 -10.84 -5.02
C VAL A 138 9.40 -10.57 -4.39
N SER A 139 10.35 -11.48 -4.62
CA SER A 139 11.74 -11.31 -4.18
C SER A 139 12.49 -10.25 -4.98
N TYR A 140 13.58 -9.71 -4.43
CA TYR A 140 14.48 -8.79 -5.12
C TYR A 140 14.92 -9.32 -6.50
N ASP A 141 15.41 -10.55 -6.58
CA ASP A 141 15.92 -11.12 -7.84
C ASP A 141 14.82 -11.18 -8.91
N THR A 142 13.59 -11.54 -8.49
CA THR A 142 12.43 -11.55 -9.39
C THR A 142 12.09 -10.16 -9.90
N ILE A 143 12.21 -9.11 -9.06
CA ILE A 143 11.97 -7.72 -9.47
C ILE A 143 12.98 -7.30 -10.53
N ILE A 144 14.27 -7.50 -10.26
CA ILE A 144 15.35 -7.12 -11.17
C ILE A 144 15.21 -7.85 -12.52
N ASP A 145 14.93 -9.15 -12.49
CA ASP A 145 14.74 -9.93 -13.72
C ASP A 145 13.55 -9.44 -14.55
N ARG A 146 12.45 -9.04 -13.90
CA ARG A 146 11.27 -8.50 -14.59
C ARG A 146 11.57 -7.15 -15.26
N PHE A 147 12.25 -6.24 -14.58
CA PHE A 147 12.59 -4.95 -15.19
C PHE A 147 13.64 -5.08 -16.31
N LYS A 148 14.63 -5.97 -16.19
CA LYS A 148 15.56 -6.29 -17.28
C LYS A 148 14.83 -6.83 -18.52
N LYS A 149 13.90 -7.77 -18.33
CA LYS A 149 13.11 -8.35 -19.43
C LYS A 149 12.24 -7.33 -20.15
N ASN A 150 11.83 -6.26 -19.47
CA ASN A 150 11.05 -5.16 -20.06
C ASN A 150 11.94 -4.06 -20.69
N GLY A 151 13.27 -4.22 -20.70
CA GLY A 151 14.20 -3.22 -21.24
C GLY A 151 14.32 -1.96 -20.38
N ASP A 152 13.93 -2.06 -19.10
CA ASP A 152 13.92 -0.93 -18.17
C ASP A 152 15.23 -0.77 -17.38
N LEU A 153 16.05 -1.82 -17.38
CA LEU A 153 17.39 -1.96 -16.79
C LEU A 153 18.34 -2.57 -17.82
#